data_AF-A0AAU2SL78-F1
#
_entry.id   AF-A0AAU2SL78-F1
#
_cell.length_a   1.000
_cell.length_b   1.000
_cell.length_c   1.000
_cell.angle_alpha   90.00
_cell.angle_beta   90.00
_cell.angle_gamma   90.00
#
_symmetry.space_group_name_H-M   'P 1'
#
loop_
_entity.id
_entity.type
_entity.pdbx_description
1 polymer ?
#
loop_
_entity_poly.entity_id
_entity_poly.type
_entity_poly.pdbx_seq_one_letter_code
_entity_poly.pdbx_strand_id
1 'polypeptide(L)'
;MSEYQDHVRRSLEGQNLDPGEELSIDAMRWTPASDLDHVTDAAMSAAADHAHELLDRAVEAYSALVFDVLGEGTHHLVVSVIGPGHEFLEGQHLTAMGGAIVMDETEALRVCAAIGAAMVECARGGLVVRSFGSDGSEWVRAWAVRNGWLRPLTEDEVREAYSTDDTGAPLAPEPGVEYRQAERVPRPDQAPAREGASRTTPPDNRPPNRRN
;
A
#
# COMPACT_ATOMS: atom_id res chain seq x y z
N MET A 1 -27.19 15.68 -0.97
CA MET A 1 -25.91 16.35 -0.68
C MET A 1 -25.65 16.24 0.81
N SER A 2 -24.39 16.10 1.23
CA SER A 2 -23.88 16.61 2.52
C SER A 2 -23.48 15.67 3.67
N GLU A 3 -23.27 14.36 3.48
CA GLU A 3 -22.58 13.55 4.53
C GLU A 3 -21.25 12.96 4.05
N TYR A 4 -21.24 12.23 2.93
CA TYR A 4 -20.00 11.66 2.36
C TYR A 4 -18.98 12.73 1.93
N GLN A 5 -19.43 13.76 1.21
CA GLN A 5 -18.58 14.88 0.77
C GLN A 5 -18.18 15.81 1.92
N ASP A 6 -19.03 15.93 2.95
CA ASP A 6 -18.71 16.68 4.15
C ASP A 6 -17.67 15.94 5.01
N HIS A 7 -17.70 14.61 5.03
CA HIS A 7 -16.72 13.81 5.74
C HIS A 7 -15.34 13.86 5.09
N VAL A 8 -15.27 13.75 3.75
CA VAL A 8 -14.02 13.89 2.99
C VAL A 8 -13.47 15.31 3.14
N ARG A 9 -14.29 16.35 3.02
CA ARG A 9 -13.85 17.74 3.18
C ARG A 9 -13.42 18.08 4.61
N ARG A 10 -14.18 17.67 5.65
CA ARG A 10 -13.83 17.94 7.06
C ARG A 10 -12.55 17.21 7.51
N SER A 11 -12.29 16.03 6.94
CA SER A 11 -11.04 15.30 7.17
C SER A 11 -9.85 16.00 6.50
N LEU A 12 -10.05 16.57 5.31
CA LEU A 12 -9.03 17.38 4.62
C LEU A 12 -8.76 18.73 5.31
N GLU A 13 -9.71 19.26 6.09
CA GLU A 13 -9.60 20.56 6.79
C GLU A 13 -9.17 20.44 8.28
N GLY A 14 -8.92 19.23 8.79
CA GLY A 14 -8.44 19.01 10.16
C GLY A 14 -9.47 19.25 11.28
N GLN A 15 -10.77 19.12 10.97
CA GLN A 15 -11.87 19.45 11.87
C GLN A 15 -12.64 18.25 12.44
N ASN A 16 -12.06 17.05 12.51
CA ASN A 16 -12.74 15.96 13.21
C ASN A 16 -12.77 16.22 14.72
N LEU A 17 -13.98 16.50 15.23
CA LEU A 17 -14.30 16.46 16.64
C LEU A 17 -14.17 15.01 17.13
N ASP A 18 -13.55 14.84 18.28
CA ASP A 18 -13.41 13.58 19.00
C ASP A 18 -14.77 12.85 19.09
N PRO A 19 -14.91 11.60 18.60
CA PRO A 19 -16.20 10.88 18.61
C PRO A 19 -16.63 10.39 20.00
N GLY A 20 -15.91 10.77 21.06
CA GLY A 20 -16.02 10.22 22.40
C GLY A 20 -17.29 10.52 23.19
N GLU A 21 -18.21 11.38 22.75
CA GLU A 21 -19.31 11.85 23.63
C GLU A 21 -20.70 11.20 23.45
N GLU A 22 -20.97 10.39 22.41
CA GLU A 22 -22.33 9.85 22.18
C GLU A 22 -22.48 8.32 22.06
N LEU A 23 -21.42 7.54 22.26
CA LEU A 23 -21.54 6.07 22.21
C LEU A 23 -21.80 5.50 23.61
N SER A 24 -23.05 5.12 23.87
CA SER A 24 -23.45 4.32 25.04
C SER A 24 -22.53 3.10 25.23
N ILE A 25 -22.24 2.73 26.48
CA ILE A 25 -21.45 1.52 26.84
C ILE A 25 -22.00 0.25 26.16
N ASP A 26 -23.30 0.20 25.88
CA ASP A 26 -23.92 -0.92 25.17
C ASP A 26 -23.60 -0.96 23.66
N ALA A 27 -23.29 0.19 23.04
CA ALA A 27 -22.86 0.27 21.62
C ALA A 27 -21.38 -0.12 21.43
N MET A 28 -20.58 -0.08 22.51
CA MET A 28 -19.20 -0.59 22.53
C MET A 28 -19.10 -2.09 22.82
N ARG A 29 -20.23 -2.77 23.07
CA ARG A 29 -20.24 -4.20 23.36
C ARG A 29 -20.05 -5.00 22.07
N TRP A 30 -18.82 -5.43 21.82
CA TRP A 30 -18.51 -6.38 20.75
C TRP A 30 -19.39 -7.62 20.90
N THR A 31 -20.23 -7.87 19.88
CA THR A 31 -21.09 -9.05 19.82
C THR A 31 -20.54 -9.93 18.70
N PRO A 32 -19.97 -11.12 18.99
CA PRO A 32 -19.50 -12.01 17.95
C PRO A 32 -20.67 -12.43 17.05
N ALA A 33 -20.42 -12.57 15.76
CA ALA A 33 -21.40 -13.09 14.82
C ALA A 33 -21.88 -14.49 15.27
N SER A 34 -23.19 -14.73 15.24
CA SER A 34 -23.82 -15.96 15.77
C SER A 34 -23.47 -17.26 15.02
N ASP A 35 -22.68 -17.20 13.95
CA ASP A 35 -22.23 -18.38 13.18
C ASP A 35 -20.87 -18.95 13.67
N LEU A 36 -20.36 -18.48 14.81
CA LEU A 36 -19.04 -18.88 15.32
C LEU A 36 -19.02 -20.19 16.16
N ASP A 37 -20.13 -20.95 16.22
CA ASP A 37 -20.24 -22.14 17.08
C ASP A 37 -19.34 -23.33 16.65
N HIS A 38 -18.56 -23.20 15.57
CA HIS A 38 -17.67 -24.25 15.07
C HIS A 38 -16.25 -23.81 14.72
N VAL A 39 -15.84 -22.56 15.02
CA VAL A 39 -14.44 -22.15 14.77
C VAL A 39 -13.55 -22.64 15.90
N THR A 40 -12.66 -23.57 15.59
CA THR A 40 -11.70 -24.12 16.57
C THR A 40 -10.56 -23.14 16.85
N ASP A 41 -9.94 -23.24 18.02
CA ASP A 41 -8.72 -22.47 18.36
C ASP A 41 -7.62 -22.65 17.31
N ALA A 42 -7.51 -23.85 16.73
CA ALA A 42 -6.57 -24.15 15.66
C ALA A 42 -6.88 -23.37 14.37
N ALA A 43 -8.16 -23.22 14.02
CA ALA A 43 -8.59 -22.43 12.87
C ALA A 43 -8.34 -20.93 13.10
N MET A 44 -8.58 -20.43 14.32
CA MET A 44 -8.26 -19.05 14.70
C MET A 44 -6.75 -18.76 14.64
N SER A 45 -5.94 -19.67 15.17
CA SER A 45 -4.47 -19.55 15.11
C SER A 45 -3.97 -19.53 13.68
N ALA A 46 -4.45 -20.45 12.83
CA ALA A 46 -4.07 -20.49 11.42
C ALA A 46 -4.47 -19.22 10.66
N ALA A 47 -5.65 -18.64 10.98
CA ALA A 47 -6.07 -17.37 10.41
C ALA A 47 -5.18 -16.20 10.86
N ALA A 48 -4.78 -16.18 12.13
CA ALA A 48 -3.86 -15.16 12.65
C ALA A 48 -2.46 -15.27 12.03
N ASP A 49 -1.93 -16.48 11.89
CA ASP A 49 -0.64 -16.72 11.22
C ASP A 49 -0.68 -16.24 9.77
N HIS A 50 -1.76 -16.58 9.05
CA HIS A 50 -1.95 -16.11 7.67
C HIS A 50 -2.07 -14.59 7.58
N ALA A 51 -2.77 -13.95 8.53
CA ALA A 51 -2.86 -12.49 8.57
C ALA A 51 -1.49 -11.82 8.79
N HIS A 52 -0.64 -12.38 9.65
CA HIS A 52 0.73 -11.91 9.84
C HIS A 52 1.56 -12.06 8.56
N GLU A 53 1.48 -13.22 7.87
CA GLU A 53 2.18 -13.43 6.59
C GLU A 53 1.75 -12.41 5.51
N LEU A 54 0.45 -12.08 5.46
CA LEU A 54 -0.06 -11.07 4.52
C LEU A 54 0.41 -9.67 4.88
N LEU A 55 0.46 -9.33 6.18
CA LEU A 55 0.98 -8.04 6.64
C LEU A 55 2.47 -7.89 6.35
N ASP A 56 3.28 -8.92 6.61
CA ASP A 56 4.71 -8.93 6.28
C ASP A 56 4.93 -8.69 4.79
N ARG A 57 4.18 -9.42 3.95
CA ARG A 57 4.22 -9.24 2.49
C ARG A 57 3.77 -7.83 2.06
N ALA A 58 2.78 -7.26 2.74
CA ALA A 58 2.32 -5.91 2.47
C ALA A 58 3.38 -4.85 2.83
N VAL A 59 4.08 -5.03 3.95
CA VAL A 59 5.20 -4.17 4.35
C VAL A 59 6.35 -4.25 3.35
N GLU A 60 6.65 -5.45 2.83
CA GLU A 60 7.64 -5.62 1.76
C GLU A 60 7.22 -4.89 0.47
N ALA A 61 5.97 -5.06 0.03
CA ALA A 61 5.44 -4.40 -1.16
C ALA A 61 5.42 -2.88 -1.01
N TYR A 62 4.99 -2.38 0.15
CA TYR A 62 4.98 -0.97 0.50
C TYR A 62 6.40 -0.40 0.48
N SER A 63 7.35 -1.07 1.14
CA SER A 63 8.74 -0.62 1.17
C SER A 63 9.34 -0.57 -0.23
N ALA A 64 9.18 -1.64 -1.02
CA ALA A 64 9.68 -1.67 -2.39
C ALA A 64 9.05 -0.57 -3.27
N LEU A 65 7.76 -0.27 -3.09
CA LEU A 65 7.11 0.83 -3.77
C LEU A 65 7.75 2.18 -3.40
N VAL A 66 7.83 2.48 -2.11
CA VAL A 66 8.28 3.80 -1.65
C VAL A 66 9.76 4.02 -1.96
N PHE A 67 10.62 3.03 -1.75
CA PHE A 67 12.06 3.16 -1.91
C PHE A 67 12.54 2.95 -3.35
N ASP A 68 11.92 2.06 -4.12
CA ASP A 68 12.44 1.67 -5.44
C ASP A 68 11.63 2.26 -6.61
N VAL A 69 10.41 2.76 -6.39
CA VAL A 69 9.47 3.13 -7.47
C VAL A 69 8.98 4.58 -7.42
N LEU A 70 8.66 5.14 -6.25
CA LEU A 70 7.99 6.44 -6.22
C LEU A 70 8.86 7.61 -6.69
N GLY A 71 10.18 7.53 -6.46
CA GLY A 71 11.12 8.60 -6.76
C GLY A 71 11.08 9.71 -5.72
N GLU A 72 11.74 10.83 -6.00
CA GLU A 72 11.66 12.03 -5.17
C GLU A 72 10.37 12.82 -5.44
N GLY A 73 9.86 13.48 -4.42
CA GLY A 73 8.66 14.31 -4.48
C GLY A 73 7.71 14.09 -3.32
N THR A 74 6.56 14.75 -3.38
CA THR A 74 5.44 14.49 -2.46
C THR A 74 4.50 13.49 -3.11
N HIS A 75 4.04 12.50 -2.36
CA HIS A 75 3.16 11.44 -2.82
C HIS A 75 1.97 11.30 -1.88
N HIS A 76 0.79 11.17 -2.47
CA HIS A 76 -0.44 10.80 -1.78
C HIS A 76 -0.85 9.41 -2.27
N LEU A 77 -0.83 8.45 -1.36
CA LEU A 77 -1.18 7.06 -1.60
C LEU A 77 -2.61 6.82 -1.10
N VAL A 78 -3.39 6.09 -1.89
CA VAL A 78 -4.74 5.66 -1.51
C VAL A 78 -4.91 4.19 -1.88
N VAL A 79 -5.25 3.36 -0.90
CA VAL A 79 -5.57 1.95 -1.10
C VAL A 79 -7.06 1.76 -0.95
N SER A 80 -7.68 1.14 -1.94
CA SER A 80 -9.07 0.68 -1.87
C SER A 80 -9.13 -0.84 -1.86
N VAL A 81 -9.99 -1.38 -1.00
CA VAL A 81 -10.24 -2.82 -0.89
C VAL A 81 -11.73 -3.07 -0.84
N ILE A 82 -12.19 -4.02 -1.65
CA ILE A 82 -13.57 -4.47 -1.69
C ILE A 82 -13.55 -5.97 -1.42
N GLY A 83 -14.20 -6.41 -0.35
CA GLY A 83 -14.32 -7.81 0.03
C GLY A 83 -15.74 -8.16 0.49
N PRO A 84 -15.99 -9.42 0.88
CA PRO A 84 -17.31 -9.85 1.34
C PRO A 84 -17.78 -9.03 2.56
N GLY A 85 -18.77 -8.17 2.35
CA GLY A 85 -19.42 -7.40 3.42
C GLY A 85 -18.61 -6.23 3.99
N HIS A 86 -17.51 -5.83 3.34
CA HIS A 86 -16.67 -4.72 3.80
C HIS A 86 -15.96 -4.01 2.65
N GLU A 87 -15.77 -2.71 2.82
CA GLU A 87 -14.93 -1.87 1.98
C GLU A 87 -13.92 -1.14 2.87
N PHE A 88 -12.65 -1.12 2.46
CA PHE A 88 -11.60 -0.37 3.14
C PHE A 88 -11.06 0.70 2.21
N LEU A 89 -10.87 1.90 2.74
CA LEU A 89 -10.19 2.99 2.08
C LEU A 89 -9.21 3.61 3.08
N GLU A 90 -7.92 3.51 2.79
CA GLU A 90 -6.86 4.07 3.63
C GLU A 90 -5.94 4.93 2.78
N GLY A 91 -5.50 6.05 3.36
CA GLY A 91 -4.69 7.06 2.69
C GLY A 91 -3.45 7.42 3.50
N GLN A 92 -2.40 7.81 2.78
CA GLN A 92 -1.17 8.29 3.40
C GLN A 92 -0.52 9.38 2.57
N HIS A 93 0.00 10.40 3.24
CA HIS A 93 0.93 11.34 2.64
C HIS A 93 2.37 11.01 3.01
N LEU A 94 3.25 11.06 2.02
CA LEU A 94 4.69 10.97 2.26
C LEU A 94 5.45 11.90 1.33
N THR A 95 6.63 12.31 1.78
CA THR A 95 7.54 13.13 0.99
C THR A 95 8.92 12.49 0.97
N ALA A 96 9.42 12.18 -0.22
CA ALA A 96 10.74 11.61 -0.46
C ALA A 96 11.70 12.70 -0.97
N MET A 97 12.78 12.96 -0.25
CA MET A 97 13.78 13.98 -0.61
C MET A 97 15.18 13.57 -0.16
N GLY A 98 16.14 13.53 -1.09
CA GLY A 98 17.55 13.30 -0.76
C GLY A 98 17.82 11.97 -0.07
N GLY A 99 17.06 10.93 -0.41
CA GLY A 99 17.14 9.60 0.20
C GLY A 99 16.48 9.46 1.58
N ALA A 100 15.85 10.52 2.10
CA ALA A 100 15.01 10.47 3.29
C ALA A 100 13.52 10.43 2.90
N ILE A 101 12.71 9.76 3.71
CA ILE A 101 11.24 9.78 3.60
C ILE A 101 10.67 10.38 4.88
N VAL A 102 9.79 11.35 4.71
CA VAL A 102 8.99 11.95 5.77
C VAL A 102 7.57 11.44 5.61
N MET A 103 7.05 10.76 6.63
CA MET A 103 5.70 10.20 6.61
C MET A 103 5.15 10.01 8.03
N ASP A 104 3.83 9.87 8.16
CA ASP A 104 3.20 9.41 9.39
C ASP A 104 3.24 7.88 9.47
N GLU A 105 3.76 7.35 10.57
CA GLU A 105 3.92 5.90 10.78
C GLU A 105 2.58 5.18 10.96
N THR A 106 1.57 5.86 11.52
CA THR A 106 0.23 5.29 11.71
C THR A 106 -0.49 5.16 10.37
N GLU A 107 -0.42 6.18 9.52
CA GLU A 107 -0.93 6.12 8.15
C GLU A 107 -0.23 5.02 7.35
N ALA A 108 1.10 4.93 7.46
CA ALA A 108 1.87 3.87 6.81
C ALA A 108 1.41 2.46 7.22
N LEU A 109 1.18 2.24 8.53
CA LEU A 109 0.69 0.97 9.04
C LEU A 109 -0.71 0.63 8.51
N ARG A 110 -1.62 1.61 8.47
CA ARG A 110 -2.98 1.42 7.92
C ARG A 110 -2.96 1.10 6.43
N VAL A 111 -2.13 1.78 5.66
CA VAL A 111 -1.89 1.48 4.24
C VAL A 111 -1.35 0.07 4.07
N CYS A 112 -0.38 -0.37 4.88
CA CYS A 112 0.13 -1.74 4.85
C CYS A 112 -0.96 -2.76 5.19
N ALA A 113 -1.78 -2.50 6.22
CA ALA A 113 -2.89 -3.38 6.58
C ALA A 113 -3.93 -3.48 5.44
N ALA A 114 -4.26 -2.37 4.79
CA ALA A 114 -5.16 -2.36 3.63
C ALA A 114 -4.58 -3.13 2.44
N ILE A 115 -3.28 -2.98 2.14
CA ILE A 115 -2.59 -3.78 1.12
C ILE A 115 -2.68 -5.28 1.46
N GLY A 116 -2.43 -5.65 2.72
CA GLY A 116 -2.53 -7.04 3.19
C GLY A 116 -3.96 -7.59 3.06
N ALA A 117 -4.98 -6.80 3.40
CA ALA A 117 -6.38 -7.16 3.22
C ALA A 117 -6.72 -7.39 1.74
N ALA A 118 -6.19 -6.56 0.84
CA ALA A 118 -6.37 -6.72 -0.60
C ALA A 118 -5.66 -7.94 -1.19
N MET A 119 -4.73 -8.57 -0.46
CA MET A 119 -4.07 -9.81 -0.88
C MET A 119 -4.88 -11.06 -0.52
N VAL A 120 -5.93 -10.94 0.30
CA VAL A 120 -6.85 -12.04 0.60
C VAL A 120 -7.59 -12.46 -0.67
N GLU A 121 -7.70 -13.77 -0.92
CA GLU A 121 -8.20 -14.31 -2.20
C GLU A 121 -9.62 -13.86 -2.56
N CYS A 122 -10.49 -13.65 -1.57
CA CYS A 122 -11.86 -13.17 -1.78
C CYS A 122 -11.98 -11.65 -1.92
N ALA A 123 -10.89 -10.90 -1.77
CA ALA A 123 -10.86 -9.45 -1.88
C ALA A 123 -10.37 -8.99 -3.26
N ARG A 124 -10.75 -7.77 -3.62
CA ARG A 124 -10.20 -7.02 -4.76
C ARG A 124 -9.69 -5.71 -4.21
N GLY A 125 -8.46 -5.35 -4.53
CA GLY A 125 -7.94 -4.04 -4.14
C GLY A 125 -7.08 -3.38 -5.21
N GLY A 126 -6.95 -2.08 -5.05
CA GLY A 126 -6.10 -1.22 -5.87
C GLY A 126 -5.37 -0.22 -5.00
N LEU A 127 -4.20 0.20 -5.48
CA LEU A 127 -3.40 1.27 -4.90
C LEU A 127 -3.21 2.34 -5.96
N VAL A 128 -3.56 3.58 -5.62
CA VAL A 128 -3.32 4.76 -6.44
C VAL A 128 -2.27 5.59 -5.75
N VAL A 129 -1.33 6.13 -6.53
CA VAL A 129 -0.39 7.13 -6.04
C VAL A 129 -0.44 8.37 -6.93
N ARG A 130 -0.86 9.48 -6.34
CA ARG A 130 -0.77 10.81 -6.92
C ARG A 130 0.53 11.45 -6.46
N SER A 131 1.34 11.93 -7.39
CA SER A 131 2.68 12.45 -7.13
C SER A 131 2.78 13.90 -7.61
N PHE A 132 3.53 14.70 -6.85
CA PHE A 132 3.73 16.11 -7.06
C PHE A 132 5.23 16.38 -7.22
N GLY A 133 5.62 16.79 -8.42
CA GLY A 133 6.97 17.23 -8.74
C GLY A 133 7.27 18.62 -8.19
N SER A 134 8.56 18.90 -7.96
CA SER A 134 9.02 20.21 -7.49
C SER A 134 8.81 21.34 -8.51
N ASP A 135 8.61 20.99 -9.78
CA ASP A 135 8.26 21.90 -10.88
C ASP A 135 6.75 22.17 -10.99
N GLY A 136 5.95 21.63 -10.08
CA GLY A 136 4.49 21.72 -10.09
C GLY A 136 3.82 20.72 -11.04
N SER A 137 4.58 19.80 -11.64
CA SER A 137 4.00 18.69 -12.40
C SER A 137 3.27 17.73 -11.47
N GLU A 138 2.21 17.13 -12.00
CA GLU A 138 1.33 16.26 -11.25
C GLU A 138 1.00 15.03 -12.08
N TRP A 139 1.15 13.84 -11.47
CA TRP A 139 0.85 12.60 -12.16
C TRP A 139 0.27 11.53 -11.24
N VAL A 140 -0.49 10.62 -11.85
CA VAL A 140 -1.12 9.48 -11.17
C VAL A 140 -0.60 8.19 -11.76
N ARG A 141 -0.19 7.26 -10.89
CA ARG A 141 0.11 5.85 -11.19
C ARG A 141 -0.78 4.97 -10.34
N ALA A 142 -1.11 3.77 -10.82
CA ALA A 142 -1.89 2.84 -10.02
C ALA A 142 -1.46 1.37 -10.21
N TRP A 143 -1.75 0.57 -9.21
CA TRP A 143 -1.50 -0.86 -9.16
C TRP A 143 -2.77 -1.58 -8.74
N ALA A 144 -3.06 -2.74 -9.35
CA ALA A 144 -4.05 -3.68 -8.84
C ALA A 144 -3.38 -4.71 -7.93
N VAL A 145 -4.02 -5.07 -6.83
CA VAL A 145 -3.54 -6.18 -6.00
C VAL A 145 -3.99 -7.51 -6.63
N ARG A 146 -3.03 -8.31 -7.09
CA ARG A 146 -3.24 -9.58 -7.78
C ARG A 146 -2.16 -10.60 -7.41
N ASN A 147 -2.58 -11.84 -7.15
CA ASN A 147 -1.68 -12.94 -6.79
C ASN A 147 -0.72 -12.53 -5.66
N GLY A 148 -1.28 -11.94 -4.60
CA GLY A 148 -0.54 -11.49 -3.41
C GLY A 148 0.45 -10.34 -3.64
N TRP A 149 0.30 -9.50 -4.68
CA TRP A 149 1.22 -8.37 -4.92
C TRP A 149 0.62 -7.24 -5.77
N LEU A 150 1.36 -6.13 -5.87
CA LEU A 150 1.07 -4.97 -6.71
C LEU A 150 1.40 -5.24 -8.19
N ARG A 151 0.36 -5.44 -9.01
CA ARG A 151 0.45 -5.47 -10.48
C ARG A 151 0.35 -4.05 -11.03
N PRO A 152 1.33 -3.55 -11.79
CA PRO A 152 1.22 -2.22 -12.41
C PRO A 152 0.05 -2.16 -13.39
N LEU A 153 -0.65 -1.02 -13.38
CA LEU A 153 -1.64 -0.67 -14.40
C LEU A 153 -0.98 0.14 -15.52
N THR A 154 -1.47 -0.06 -16.74
CA THR A 154 -1.14 0.77 -17.90
C THR A 154 -1.79 2.15 -17.79
N GLU A 155 -1.30 3.11 -18.56
CA GLU A 155 -1.89 4.46 -18.63
C GLU A 155 -3.40 4.43 -18.92
N ASP A 156 -3.84 3.57 -19.83
CA ASP A 156 -5.26 3.44 -20.19
C ASP A 156 -6.08 2.82 -19.05
N GLU A 157 -5.57 1.79 -18.37
CA GLU A 157 -6.22 1.21 -17.19
C GLU A 157 -6.30 2.22 -16.03
N VAL A 158 -5.27 3.05 -15.83
CA VAL A 158 -5.29 4.12 -14.82
C VAL A 158 -6.35 5.16 -15.19
N ARG A 159 -6.37 5.58 -16.46
CA ARG A 159 -7.34 6.56 -16.96
C ARG A 159 -8.76 6.05 -16.77
N GLU A 160 -9.05 4.82 -17.19
CA GLU A 160 -10.36 4.18 -17.01
C GLU A 160 -10.77 4.12 -15.53
N ALA A 161 -9.86 3.72 -14.64
CA ALA A 161 -10.13 3.64 -13.21
C ALA A 161 -10.40 5.02 -12.57
N TYR A 162 -9.78 6.09 -13.06
CA TYR A 162 -9.93 7.45 -12.53
C TYR A 162 -11.04 8.27 -13.22
N SER A 163 -11.40 7.90 -14.45
CA SER A 163 -12.39 8.62 -15.26
C SER A 163 -13.80 8.11 -15.01
N THR A 164 -14.07 7.47 -13.88
CA THR A 164 -15.36 6.86 -13.61
C THR A 164 -15.78 7.19 -12.19
N ASP A 165 -16.98 7.75 -12.02
CA ASP A 165 -17.54 8.01 -10.69
C ASP A 165 -18.08 6.72 -10.05
N ASP A 166 -18.56 6.84 -8.80
CA ASP A 166 -19.10 5.72 -8.01
C ASP A 166 -20.32 5.04 -8.66
N THR A 167 -20.94 5.68 -9.66
CA THR A 167 -22.07 5.14 -10.43
C THR A 167 -21.64 4.44 -11.72
N GLY A 168 -20.35 4.48 -12.05
CA GLY A 168 -19.84 4.03 -13.33
C GLY A 168 -19.93 5.08 -14.45
N ALA A 169 -20.30 6.33 -14.14
CA ALA A 169 -20.44 7.38 -15.14
C ALA A 169 -19.09 8.03 -15.46
N PRO A 170 -18.83 8.39 -16.73
CA PRO A 170 -17.58 9.02 -17.11
C PRO A 170 -17.36 10.37 -16.40
N LEU A 171 -16.28 10.46 -15.62
CA LEU A 171 -15.75 11.70 -15.10
C LEU A 171 -14.76 12.29 -16.11
N ALA A 172 -14.86 13.60 -16.36
CA ALA A 172 -13.87 14.28 -17.17
C ALA A 172 -12.48 14.18 -16.49
N PRO A 173 -11.41 13.88 -17.25
CA PRO A 173 -10.07 13.84 -16.69
C PRO A 173 -9.71 15.20 -16.08
N GLU A 174 -9.05 15.16 -14.93
CA GLU A 174 -8.69 16.37 -14.19
C GLU A 174 -7.65 17.20 -14.98
N PRO A 175 -7.91 18.48 -15.27
CA PRO A 175 -6.99 19.31 -16.03
C PRO A 175 -5.63 19.45 -15.33
N GLY A 176 -4.54 19.14 -16.04
CA GLY A 176 -3.18 19.29 -15.53
C GLY A 176 -2.59 18.04 -14.85
N VAL A 177 -3.40 16.99 -14.66
CA VAL A 177 -2.93 15.71 -14.12
C VAL A 177 -2.54 14.77 -15.26
N GLU A 178 -1.32 14.24 -15.21
CA GLU A 178 -0.86 13.22 -16.15
C GLU A 178 -1.15 11.80 -15.62
N TYR A 179 -1.89 10.99 -16.37
CA TYR A 179 -2.03 9.57 -16.06
C TYR A 179 -0.81 8.82 -16.64
N ARG A 180 -0.06 8.12 -15.81
CA ARG A 180 1.16 7.41 -16.21
C ARG A 180 1.01 5.92 -15.99
N GLN A 181 1.63 5.14 -16.87
CA GLN A 181 1.84 3.72 -16.61
C GLN A 181 2.63 3.54 -15.30
N ALA A 182 2.15 2.62 -14.47
CA ALA A 182 2.84 2.26 -13.24
C ALA A 182 4.04 1.35 -13.52
N GLU A 183 5.06 1.50 -12.70
CA GLU A 183 6.26 0.67 -12.75
C GLU A 183 6.06 -0.61 -11.93
N ARG A 184 6.81 -1.66 -12.28
CA ARG A 184 6.77 -2.91 -11.51
C ARG A 184 7.38 -2.66 -10.13
N VAL A 185 6.62 -2.98 -9.08
CA VAL A 185 7.16 -3.04 -7.72
C VAL A 185 7.99 -4.33 -7.56
N PRO A 186 9.29 -4.24 -7.25
CA PRO A 186 10.16 -5.40 -7.10
C PRO A 186 9.62 -6.37 -6.03
N ARG A 187 9.51 -7.66 -6.37
CA ARG A 187 9.23 -8.70 -5.37
C ARG A 187 10.53 -9.29 -4.82
N PRO A 188 10.67 -9.48 -3.49
CA PRO A 188 11.87 -10.07 -2.90
C PRO A 188 12.22 -11.46 -3.44
N ASP A 189 11.22 -12.29 -3.75
CA ASP A 189 11.36 -13.65 -4.28
C ASP A 189 11.70 -13.71 -5.77
N GLN A 190 11.57 -12.59 -6.50
CA GLN A 190 11.84 -12.48 -7.94
C GLN A 190 13.01 -11.55 -8.27
N ALA A 191 13.68 -10.99 -7.27
CA ALA A 191 14.93 -10.25 -7.51
C ALA A 191 15.94 -11.21 -8.17
N PRO A 192 16.59 -10.84 -9.29
CA PRO A 192 17.69 -11.65 -9.79
C PRO A 192 18.68 -11.81 -8.65
N ALA A 193 19.03 -13.06 -8.33
CA ALA A 193 20.06 -13.37 -7.34
C ALA A 193 21.22 -12.42 -7.61
N ARG A 194 21.51 -11.50 -6.68
CA ARG A 194 22.59 -10.51 -6.83
C ARG A 194 23.79 -11.25 -7.38
N GLU A 195 24.12 -11.01 -8.65
CA GLU A 195 25.26 -11.66 -9.31
C GLU A 195 26.45 -11.50 -8.38
N GLY A 196 27.04 -12.64 -8.03
CA GLY A 196 27.85 -12.79 -6.84
C GLY A 196 28.81 -11.64 -6.65
N ALA A 197 28.76 -11.02 -5.46
CA ALA A 197 29.93 -10.40 -4.90
C ALA A 197 31.06 -11.42 -5.06
N SER A 198 31.96 -11.14 -6.00
CA SER A 198 33.10 -11.97 -6.30
C SER A 198 33.71 -12.37 -4.96
N ARG A 199 33.80 -13.68 -4.72
CA ARG A 199 34.68 -14.20 -3.68
C ARG A 199 36.08 -13.78 -4.10
N THR A 200 36.50 -12.60 -3.66
CA THR A 200 37.89 -12.18 -3.68
C THR A 200 38.61 -13.22 -2.85
N THR A 201 39.36 -14.08 -3.53
CA THR A 201 40.33 -14.97 -2.92
C THR A 201 41.16 -14.14 -1.94
N PRO A 202 41.31 -14.55 -0.67
CA PRO A 202 42.21 -13.86 0.24
C PRO A 202 43.61 -13.82 -0.39
N PRO A 203 44.34 -12.69 -0.31
CA PRO A 203 45.70 -12.63 -0.83
C PRO A 203 46.56 -13.70 -0.15
N ASP A 204 47.25 -14.50 -0.96
CA ASP A 204 48.18 -15.52 -0.52
C ASP A 204 49.38 -14.83 0.17
N ASN A 205 49.35 -14.78 1.50
CA ASN A 205 50.41 -14.21 2.33
C ASN A 205 51.56 -15.19 2.63
N ARG A 206 51.78 -16.20 1.78
CA ARG A 206 52.88 -17.14 1.98
C ARG A 206 54.23 -16.47 1.63
N PRO A 207 55.17 -16.37 2.57
CA PRO A 207 56.48 -15.77 2.29
C PRO A 207 57.27 -16.62 1.28
N PRO A 208 58.06 -15.99 0.39
CA PRO A 208 58.84 -16.72 -0.60
C PRO A 208 59.88 -17.59 0.09
N ASN A 209 59.85 -18.88 -0.24
CA ASN A 209 60.75 -19.91 0.27
C ASN A 209 62.20 -19.59 -0.15
N ARG A 210 63.04 -19.14 0.78
CA ARG A 210 64.49 -18.98 0.55
C ARG A 210 65.12 -20.37 0.43
N ARG A 211 65.42 -20.77 -0.80
CA ARG A 211 66.32 -21.90 -1.07
C ARG A 211 67.77 -21.45 -0.81
N ASN A 212 68.47 -22.17 0.05
CA ASN A 212 69.92 -22.41 -0.07
C ASN A 212 70.10 -23.70 -0.85
#